data_AF-A0A1G0XVI9-F1
#
_entry.id   AF-A0A1G0XVI9-F1
#
_cell.length_a   1.000
_cell.length_b   1.000
_cell.length_c   1.000
_cell.angle_alpha   90.00
_cell.angle_beta   90.00
_cell.angle_gamma   90.00
#
_symmetry.space_group_name_H-M   'P 1'
#
loop_
_entity.id
_entity.type
_entity.pdbx_description
1 polymer ?
#
loop_
_entity_poly.entity_id
_entity_poly.type
_entity_poly.pdbx_seq_one_letter_code
_entity_poly.pdbx_strand_id
1 'polypeptide(L)'
;MPKFPKRAALSWVEISRKAKAFCDEYGLAERDYPLDIEEIIEFDLGIEIRFSYGVHDDFGSPAQICPGIGKPIIIADYDQYRANSPYYRYSLAHEIGHYILHKSWLDEIGRQIDSIETQLKKLDEKSRNLNIEDILPYLAVPVSKHFGMSNSAAQARIRKSAKWKEFCS
;
A
#
# COMPACT_ATOMS: atom_id res chain seq x y z
N MET A 1 -16.09 17.67 11.92
CA MET A 1 -15.30 16.61 11.26
C MET A 1 -14.03 16.38 12.07
N PRO A 2 -13.63 15.13 12.35
CA PRO A 2 -12.36 14.84 13.01
C PRO A 2 -11.21 15.38 12.15
N LYS A 3 -10.26 16.07 12.79
CA LYS A 3 -9.11 16.68 12.11
C LYS A 3 -7.99 15.65 12.07
N PHE A 4 -7.88 14.93 10.96
CA PHE A 4 -6.84 13.91 10.82
C PHE A 4 -5.43 14.52 10.83
N PRO A 5 -4.45 13.83 11.44
CA PRO A 5 -3.06 14.25 11.40
C PRO A 5 -2.54 14.28 9.96
N LYS A 6 -1.67 15.25 9.65
CA LYS A 6 -0.96 15.25 8.37
C LYS A 6 0.04 14.11 8.37
N ARG A 7 0.07 13.31 7.30
CA ARG A 7 1.11 12.30 7.05
C ARG A 7 2.44 13.02 6.84
N ALA A 8 3.48 12.60 7.56
CA ALA A 8 4.80 13.19 7.42
C ALA A 8 5.36 12.93 6.00
N ALA A 9 5.85 13.98 5.35
CA ALA A 9 6.63 13.85 4.12
C ALA A 9 8.05 13.43 4.50
N LEU A 10 8.47 12.24 4.05
CA LEU A 10 9.79 11.69 4.32
C LEU A 10 10.69 11.87 3.10
N SER A 11 11.94 12.26 3.33
CA SER A 11 12.98 12.23 2.31
C SER A 11 13.39 10.80 1.95
N TRP A 12 14.01 10.62 0.78
CA TRP A 12 14.55 9.33 0.36
C TRP A 12 15.56 8.74 1.34
N VAL A 13 16.36 9.59 1.99
CA VAL A 13 17.33 9.17 3.00
C VAL A 13 16.62 8.63 4.24
N GLU A 14 15.54 9.28 4.68
CA GLU A 14 14.75 8.81 5.83
C GLU A 14 14.02 7.51 5.52
N ILE A 15 13.46 7.39 4.31
CA ILE A 15 12.83 6.15 3.84
C ILE A 15 13.84 5.02 3.83
N SER A 16 15.01 5.21 3.22
CA SER A 16 16.07 4.20 3.15
C SER A 16 16.56 3.79 4.53
N ARG A 17 16.79 4.75 5.43
CA ARG A 17 17.19 4.47 6.81
C ARG A 17 16.15 3.66 7.57
N LYS A 18 14.87 4.01 7.45
CA LYS A 18 13.76 3.28 8.10
C LYS A 18 13.61 1.86 7.54
N ALA A 19 13.69 1.71 6.22
CA ALA A 19 13.64 0.40 5.58
C ALA A 19 14.81 -0.48 6.00
N LYS A 20 16.03 0.06 6.04
CA LYS A 20 17.21 -0.68 6.53
C LYS A 20 17.04 -1.08 8.00
N ALA A 21 16.62 -0.15 8.86
CA ALA A 21 16.41 -0.45 10.27
C ALA A 21 15.39 -1.59 10.47
N PHE A 22 14.32 -1.60 9.67
CA PHE A 22 13.36 -2.69 9.66
C PHE A 22 13.99 -4.02 9.20
N CYS A 23 14.72 -4.03 8.08
CA CYS A 23 15.38 -5.26 7.62
C CYS A 23 16.35 -5.83 8.67
N ASP A 24 17.11 -4.95 9.34
CA ASP A 24 18.06 -5.34 10.38
C ASP A 24 17.34 -5.82 11.65
N GLU A 25 16.25 -5.17 12.07
CA GLU A 25 15.45 -5.53 13.26
C GLU A 25 14.83 -6.93 13.16
N TYR A 26 14.33 -7.28 11.97
CA TYR A 26 13.64 -8.55 11.73
C TYR A 26 14.53 -9.63 11.09
N GLY A 27 15.84 -9.35 10.93
CA GLY A 27 16.80 -10.29 10.35
C GLY A 27 16.40 -10.78 8.95
N LEU A 28 15.91 -9.88 8.10
CA LEU A 28 15.36 -10.26 6.80
C LEU A 28 16.43 -10.70 5.80
N ALA A 29 17.69 -10.31 6.01
CA ALA A 29 18.80 -10.70 5.15
C ALA A 29 19.22 -12.17 5.38
N GLU A 30 18.90 -12.71 6.55
CA GLU A 30 19.24 -14.05 6.99
C GLU A 30 18.14 -15.08 6.68
N ARG A 31 16.97 -14.65 6.22
CA ARG A 31 15.84 -15.51 5.88
C ARG A 31 15.94 -16.07 4.47
N ASP A 32 15.30 -17.22 4.26
CA ASP A 32 15.25 -17.87 2.96
C ASP A 32 14.44 -17.05 1.94
N TYR A 33 14.96 -16.96 0.71
CA TYR A 33 14.30 -16.27 -0.38
C TYR A 33 13.50 -17.28 -1.25
N PRO A 34 12.27 -16.94 -1.67
CA PRO A 34 11.59 -15.66 -1.47
C PRO A 34 10.97 -15.53 -0.07
N LEU A 35 11.11 -14.37 0.55
CA LEU A 35 10.59 -14.10 1.91
C LEU A 35 9.10 -14.44 2.00
N ASP A 36 8.71 -15.11 3.08
CA ASP A 36 7.30 -15.31 3.44
C ASP A 36 6.75 -13.99 3.99
N ILE A 37 6.02 -13.26 3.14
CA ILE A 37 5.59 -11.90 3.45
C ILE A 37 4.41 -11.94 4.42
N GLU A 38 3.56 -12.94 4.26
CA GLU A 38 2.44 -13.26 5.13
C GLU A 38 2.93 -13.57 6.55
N GLU A 39 3.99 -14.39 6.68
CA GLU A 39 4.61 -14.69 7.96
C GLU A 39 5.13 -13.41 8.65
N ILE A 40 5.82 -12.55 7.90
CA ILE A 40 6.32 -11.27 8.42
C ILE A 40 5.16 -10.38 8.90
N ILE A 41 4.07 -10.31 8.15
CA ILE A 41 2.93 -9.46 8.49
C ILE A 41 2.21 -9.98 9.74
N GLU A 42 1.86 -11.26 9.76
CA GLU A 42 1.00 -11.81 10.81
C GLU A 42 1.74 -12.09 12.11
N PHE A 43 2.98 -12.60 12.04
CA PHE A 43 3.71 -13.03 13.23
C PHE A 43 4.73 -12.00 13.71
N ASP A 44 5.56 -11.46 12.80
CA ASP A 44 6.58 -10.50 13.21
C ASP A 44 5.97 -9.13 13.54
N LEU A 45 5.08 -8.63 12.67
CA LEU A 45 4.43 -7.33 12.84
C LEU A 45 3.14 -7.41 13.67
N GLY A 46 2.54 -8.60 13.79
CA GLY A 46 1.27 -8.79 14.51
C GLY A 46 0.11 -8.01 13.87
N ILE A 47 0.11 -7.92 12.54
CA ILE A 47 -0.92 -7.26 11.72
C ILE A 47 -1.78 -8.35 11.07
N GLU A 48 -3.09 -8.26 11.23
CA GLU A 48 -4.02 -9.23 10.63
C GLU A 48 -4.13 -9.01 9.11
N ILE A 49 -4.07 -10.09 8.33
CA ILE A 49 -4.44 -10.09 6.92
C ILE A 49 -5.88 -10.60 6.78
N ARG A 50 -6.75 -9.80 6.16
CA ARG A 50 -8.11 -10.19 5.79
C ARG A 50 -8.24 -10.27 4.29
N PHE A 51 -8.91 -11.31 3.80
CA PHE A 51 -9.20 -11.45 2.39
C PHE A 51 -10.60 -10.94 2.05
N SER A 52 -10.71 -10.20 0.96
CA SER A 52 -11.98 -9.74 0.38
C SER A 52 -11.93 -9.85 -1.14
N TYR A 53 -13.08 -10.03 -1.77
CA TYR A 53 -13.19 -9.95 -3.22
C TYR A 53 -13.22 -8.50 -3.69
N GLY A 54 -12.75 -8.25 -4.91
CA GLY A 54 -12.88 -6.94 -5.58
C GLY A 54 -11.93 -5.85 -5.09
N VAL A 55 -11.02 -6.15 -4.15
CA VAL A 55 -10.06 -5.16 -3.64
C VAL A 55 -9.17 -4.63 -4.75
N HIS A 56 -8.73 -5.52 -5.65
CA HIS A 56 -7.93 -5.11 -6.80
C HIS A 56 -8.70 -4.16 -7.72
N ASP A 57 -9.96 -4.47 -7.99
CA ASP A 57 -10.81 -3.70 -8.91
C ASP A 57 -11.21 -2.35 -8.30
N ASP A 58 -11.53 -2.32 -7.01
CA ASP A 58 -11.99 -1.13 -6.29
C ASP A 58 -10.86 -0.14 -5.98
N PHE A 59 -9.65 -0.65 -5.71
CA PHE A 59 -8.52 0.18 -5.24
C PHE A 59 -7.31 0.19 -6.20
N GLY A 60 -7.36 -0.57 -7.30
CA GLY A 60 -6.24 -0.71 -8.25
C GLY A 60 -5.01 -1.42 -7.67
N SER A 61 -5.11 -1.98 -6.45
CA SER A 61 -4.06 -2.71 -5.76
C SER A 61 -4.62 -3.97 -5.12
N PRO A 62 -3.97 -5.13 -5.27
CA PRO A 62 -4.34 -6.36 -4.56
C PRO A 62 -4.28 -6.32 -3.03
N ALA A 63 -3.76 -5.26 -2.41
CA ALA A 63 -3.77 -5.11 -0.95
C ALA A 63 -3.80 -3.64 -0.54
N GLN A 64 -4.34 -3.38 0.65
CA GLN A 64 -4.43 -2.06 1.29
C GLN A 64 -4.23 -2.17 2.80
N ILE A 65 -3.31 -1.39 3.37
CA ILE A 65 -3.25 -1.21 4.81
C ILE A 65 -4.30 -0.20 5.27
N CYS A 66 -5.09 -0.64 6.23
CA CYS A 66 -6.09 0.17 6.87
C CYS A 66 -5.65 0.42 8.32
N PRO A 67 -5.93 1.60 8.89
CA PRO A 67 -6.01 1.72 10.34
C PRO A 67 -6.94 0.64 10.92
N GLY A 68 -6.95 0.45 12.23
CA GLY A 68 -7.94 -0.43 12.84
C GLY A 68 -8.13 -0.09 14.29
N ILE A 69 -9.05 -0.80 14.96
CA ILE A 69 -9.32 -0.59 16.38
C ILE A 69 -8.14 -1.17 17.17
N GLY A 70 -7.28 -0.30 17.69
CA GLY A 70 -6.09 -0.68 18.46
C GLY A 70 -4.86 -1.03 17.61
N LYS A 71 -5.03 -1.70 16.46
CA LYS A 71 -3.95 -2.03 15.51
C LYS A 71 -4.41 -1.92 14.06
N PRO A 72 -3.53 -1.61 13.10
CA PRO A 72 -3.86 -1.67 11.68
C PRO A 72 -4.13 -3.10 11.22
N ILE A 73 -4.84 -3.21 10.09
CA ILE A 73 -5.12 -4.46 9.38
C ILE A 73 -4.73 -4.30 7.92
N ILE A 74 -4.39 -5.39 7.24
CA ILE A 74 -4.23 -5.41 5.79
C ILE A 74 -5.43 -6.13 5.18
N ILE A 75 -6.07 -5.50 4.19
CA ILE A 75 -7.11 -6.13 3.39
C ILE A 75 -6.49 -6.50 2.05
N ALA A 76 -6.56 -7.78 1.67
CA ALA A 76 -6.01 -8.30 0.43
C ALA A 76 -7.10 -8.91 -0.47
N ASP A 77 -6.87 -8.80 -1.78
CA ASP A 77 -7.74 -9.37 -2.80
C ASP A 77 -7.64 -10.89 -2.80
N TYR A 78 -8.79 -11.55 -2.61
CA TYR A 78 -8.86 -13.00 -2.51
C TYR A 78 -8.48 -13.71 -3.82
N ASP A 79 -8.86 -13.16 -4.98
CA ASP A 79 -8.57 -13.80 -6.26
C ASP A 79 -7.09 -13.69 -6.60
N GLN A 80 -6.46 -12.56 -6.28
CA GLN A 80 -5.02 -12.37 -6.42
C GLN A 80 -4.21 -13.26 -5.47
N TYR A 81 -4.67 -13.42 -4.23
CA TYR A 81 -4.11 -14.36 -3.27
C TYR A 81 -4.22 -15.81 -3.76
N ARG A 82 -5.42 -16.25 -4.17
CA ARG A 82 -5.65 -17.61 -4.68
C ARG A 82 -4.84 -17.94 -5.91
N ALA A 83 -4.59 -16.96 -6.77
CA ALA A 83 -3.75 -17.10 -7.95
C ALA A 83 -2.25 -17.12 -7.61
N ASN A 84 -1.87 -16.90 -6.34
CA ASN A 84 -0.50 -16.66 -5.89
C ASN A 84 0.22 -15.64 -6.79
N SER A 85 -0.49 -14.55 -7.08
CA SER A 85 -0.06 -13.54 -8.04
C SER A 85 1.19 -12.82 -7.53
N PRO A 86 2.24 -12.61 -8.36
CA PRO A 86 3.36 -11.75 -7.98
C PRO A 86 2.93 -10.34 -7.60
N TYR A 87 1.78 -9.86 -8.11
CA TYR A 87 1.19 -8.59 -7.75
C TYR A 87 0.67 -8.58 -6.31
N TYR A 88 0.11 -9.69 -5.83
CA TYR A 88 -0.34 -9.83 -4.44
C TYR A 88 0.83 -9.72 -3.46
N ARG A 89 1.88 -10.51 -3.65
CA ARG A 89 3.08 -10.48 -2.79
C ARG A 89 3.77 -9.13 -2.82
N TYR A 90 3.88 -8.50 -3.99
CA TYR A 90 4.39 -7.15 -4.13
C TYR A 90 3.54 -6.13 -3.34
N SER A 91 2.22 -6.22 -3.44
CA SER A 91 1.32 -5.30 -2.72
C SER A 91 1.40 -5.50 -1.22
N LEU A 92 1.50 -6.72 -0.71
CA LEU A 92 1.74 -6.93 0.72
C LEU A 92 3.05 -6.29 1.19
N ALA A 93 4.15 -6.47 0.45
CA ALA A 93 5.42 -5.80 0.77
C ALA A 93 5.29 -4.26 0.72
N HIS A 94 4.49 -3.73 -0.21
CA HIS A 94 4.20 -2.30 -0.29
C HIS A 94 3.49 -1.80 0.98
N GLU A 95 2.48 -2.54 1.45
CA GLU A 95 1.74 -2.21 2.66
C GLU A 95 2.60 -2.30 3.94
N ILE A 96 3.55 -3.25 4.02
CA ILE A 96 4.58 -3.26 5.07
C ILE A 96 5.38 -1.93 5.05
N GLY A 97 5.77 -1.48 3.87
CA GLY A 97 6.44 -0.18 3.70
C GLY A 97 5.60 0.97 4.24
N HIS A 98 4.29 1.00 3.93
CA HIS A 98 3.38 1.99 4.49
C HIS A 98 3.27 1.92 6.01
N TYR A 99 3.21 0.72 6.58
CA TYR A 99 3.22 0.52 8.03
C TYR A 99 4.49 1.11 8.65
N ILE A 100 5.68 0.70 8.20
CA ILE A 100 6.97 1.14 8.79
C ILE A 100 7.14 2.66 8.71
N LEU A 101 6.80 3.24 7.55
CA LEU A 101 7.01 4.66 7.31
C LEU A 101 5.99 5.54 8.04
N HIS A 102 4.78 5.03 8.29
CA HIS A 102 3.64 5.83 8.77
C HIS A 102 2.90 5.22 9.95
N LYS A 103 3.55 4.32 10.71
CA LYS A 103 3.00 3.65 11.89
C LYS A 103 2.32 4.62 12.85
N SER A 104 3.01 5.70 13.23
CA SER A 104 2.46 6.69 14.17
C SER A 104 1.17 7.33 13.67
N TRP A 105 1.08 7.58 12.37
CA TRP A 105 -0.12 8.14 11.73
C TRP A 105 -1.25 7.12 11.69
N LEU A 106 -0.97 5.85 11.35
CA LEU A 106 -1.94 4.75 11.38
C LEU A 106 -2.51 4.54 12.79
N ASP A 107 -1.65 4.52 13.80
CA ASP A 107 -2.03 4.34 15.20
C ASP A 107 -2.88 5.52 15.70
N GLU A 108 -2.53 6.75 15.32
CA GLU A 108 -3.29 7.95 15.70
C GLU A 108 -4.67 7.98 15.06
N ILE A 109 -4.80 7.54 13.81
CA ILE A 109 -6.10 7.41 13.16
C ILE A 109 -6.90 6.26 13.74
N GLY A 110 -6.26 5.12 14.02
CA GLY A 110 -6.89 3.97 14.67
C GLY A 110 -7.55 4.33 15.99
N ARG A 111 -6.91 5.18 16.81
CA ARG A 111 -7.49 5.72 18.05
C ARG A 111 -8.73 6.59 17.87
N GLN A 112 -8.94 7.13 16.67
CA GLN A 112 -10.09 7.98 16.32
C GLN A 112 -11.21 7.21 15.60
N ILE A 113 -11.05 5.90 15.42
CA ILE A 113 -12.03 5.05 14.74
C ILE A 113 -12.80 4.26 15.80
N ASP A 114 -14.11 4.49 15.84
CA ASP A 114 -15.01 3.84 16.79
C ASP A 114 -15.43 2.42 16.33
N SER A 115 -15.43 2.13 15.02
CA SER A 115 -15.73 0.79 14.49
C SER A 115 -15.13 0.50 13.10
N ILE A 116 -14.90 -0.79 12.79
CA ILE A 116 -14.45 -1.28 11.47
C ILE A 116 -15.48 -0.93 10.36
N GLU A 117 -16.78 -0.97 10.64
CA GLU A 117 -17.84 -0.62 9.68
C GLU A 117 -17.83 0.87 9.32
N THR A 118 -17.50 1.74 10.28
CA THR A 118 -17.25 3.16 10.02
C THR A 118 -16.06 3.35 9.08
N GLN A 119 -15.12 2.43 9.12
CA GLN A 119 -13.92 2.47 8.31
C GLN A 119 -14.14 1.98 6.88
N LEU A 120 -14.88 0.89 6.71
CA LEU A 120 -15.32 0.41 5.39
C LEU A 120 -16.16 1.49 4.67
N LYS A 121 -17.10 2.14 5.37
CA LYS A 121 -17.86 3.28 4.81
C LYS A 121 -16.97 4.45 4.39
N LYS A 122 -15.94 4.78 5.17
CA LYS A 122 -15.00 5.88 4.85
C LYS A 122 -14.04 5.51 3.72
N LEU A 123 -13.68 4.24 3.58
CA LEU A 123 -12.89 3.73 2.45
C LEU A 123 -13.73 3.73 1.17
N ASP A 124 -15.00 3.33 1.24
CA ASP A 124 -15.95 3.47 0.12
C ASP A 124 -16.18 4.94 -0.28
N GLU A 125 -16.23 5.86 0.68
CA GLU A 125 -16.30 7.30 0.41
C GLU A 125 -14.99 7.87 -0.16
N LYS A 126 -13.84 7.27 0.17
CA LYS A 126 -12.51 7.68 -0.34
C LYS A 126 -12.13 7.05 -1.68
N SER A 127 -12.57 5.82 -1.98
CA SER A 127 -12.36 5.21 -3.30
C SER A 127 -13.04 6.03 -4.39
N ARG A 128 -14.20 6.64 -4.05
CA ARG A 128 -14.89 7.63 -4.88
C ARG A 128 -14.17 8.98 -5.06
N ASN A 129 -13.07 9.22 -4.33
CA ASN A 129 -12.33 10.49 -4.29
C ASN A 129 -10.81 10.33 -4.52
N LEU A 130 -10.34 9.21 -5.08
CA LEU A 130 -8.94 9.07 -5.47
C LEU A 130 -8.58 10.17 -6.47
N ASN A 131 -7.53 10.94 -6.19
CA ASN A 131 -7.05 11.90 -7.18
C ASN A 131 -6.39 11.12 -8.31
N ILE A 132 -6.55 11.59 -9.54
CA ILE A 132 -5.95 10.95 -10.72
C ILE A 132 -4.43 10.75 -10.59
N GLU A 133 -3.73 11.61 -9.85
CA GLU A 133 -2.30 11.44 -9.55
C GLU A 133 -1.99 10.25 -8.62
N ASP A 134 -2.96 9.77 -7.84
CA ASP A 134 -2.82 8.58 -7.01
C ASP A 134 -2.84 7.29 -7.86
N ILE A 135 -3.43 7.33 -9.06
CA ILE A 135 -3.54 6.19 -9.99
C ILE A 135 -2.28 6.04 -10.87
N LEU A 136 -1.54 7.13 -11.06
CA LEU A 136 -0.39 7.19 -11.96
C LEU A 136 0.73 6.19 -11.63
N PRO A 137 1.12 5.96 -10.36
CA PRO A 137 2.12 4.95 -10.01
C PRO A 137 1.71 3.54 -10.44
N TYR A 138 0.41 3.23 -10.38
CA TYR A 138 -0.13 1.91 -10.73
C TYR A 138 -0.08 1.66 -12.24
N LEU A 139 -0.35 2.68 -13.05
CA LEU A 139 -0.21 2.60 -14.52
C LEU A 139 1.27 2.58 -14.95
N ALA A 140 2.15 3.21 -14.18
CA ALA A 140 3.58 3.30 -14.50
C ALA A 140 4.34 1.99 -14.25
N VAL A 141 3.92 1.17 -13.29
CA VAL A 141 4.57 -0.12 -12.99
C VAL A 141 4.63 -1.06 -14.21
N PRO A 142 3.51 -1.42 -14.87
CA PRO A 142 3.54 -2.32 -16.02
C PRO A 142 4.28 -1.70 -17.23
N VAL A 143 4.13 -0.38 -17.45
CA VAL A 143 4.84 0.34 -18.51
C VAL A 143 6.35 0.33 -18.28
N SER A 144 6.78 0.55 -17.03
CA SER A 144 8.20 0.53 -16.66
C SER A 144 8.84 -0.83 -16.92
N LYS A 145 8.13 -1.92 -16.59
CA LYS A 145 8.57 -3.30 -16.84
C LYS A 145 8.60 -3.63 -18.33
N HIS A 146 7.56 -3.27 -19.07
CA HIS A 146 7.46 -3.57 -20.51
C HIS A 146 8.57 -2.89 -21.32
N PHE A 147 8.96 -1.67 -20.95
CA PHE A 147 9.96 -0.90 -21.68
C PHE A 147 11.34 -0.86 -21.00
N GLY A 148 11.56 -1.63 -19.93
CA GLY A 148 12.83 -1.69 -19.22
C GLY A 148 13.31 -0.33 -18.69
N MET A 149 12.41 0.48 -18.15
CA MET A 149 12.72 1.83 -17.65
C MET A 149 12.36 1.99 -16.17
N SER A 150 12.82 3.07 -15.55
CA SER A 150 12.45 3.37 -14.16
C SER A 150 10.97 3.75 -14.05
N ASN A 151 10.37 3.46 -12.90
CA ASN A 151 8.98 3.82 -12.62
C ASN A 151 8.75 5.34 -12.74
N SER A 152 9.70 6.16 -12.27
CA SER A 152 9.66 7.63 -12.43
C SER A 152 9.69 8.08 -13.90
N ALA A 153 10.46 7.41 -14.76
CA ALA A 153 10.47 7.70 -16.20
C ALA A 153 9.15 7.29 -16.87
N ALA A 154 8.57 6.16 -16.46
CA ALA A 154 7.26 5.71 -16.94
C ALA A 154 6.13 6.67 -16.52
N GLN A 155 6.09 7.12 -15.26
CA GLN A 155 5.15 8.14 -14.79
C GLN A 155 5.27 9.44 -15.59
N ALA A 156 6.50 9.90 -15.83
CA ALA A 156 6.74 11.12 -16.63
C ALA A 156 6.28 10.97 -18.09
N ARG A 157 6.39 9.77 -18.68
CA ARG A 157 5.88 9.48 -20.03
C ARG A 157 4.37 9.40 -20.08
N ILE A 158 3.74 8.75 -19.10
CA ILE A 158 2.28 8.65 -19.00
C ILE A 158 1.66 10.04 -18.85
N ARG A 159 2.21 10.89 -17.97
CA ARG A 159 1.78 12.29 -17.79
C ARG A 159 1.78 13.12 -19.08
N LYS A 160 2.69 12.81 -20.00
CA LYS A 160 2.84 13.52 -21.28
C LYS A 160 1.92 12.97 -22.38
N SER A 161 1.30 11.80 -22.19
CA SER A 161 0.45 11.18 -23.20
C SER A 161 -0.87 11.95 -23.37
N ALA A 162 -1.39 12.01 -24.60
CA ALA A 162 -2.67 12.67 -24.88
C ALA A 162 -3.83 12.00 -24.12
N LYS A 163 -3.85 10.67 -24.08
CA LYS A 163 -4.84 9.88 -23.34
C LYS A 163 -4.84 10.18 -21.83
N TRP A 164 -3.68 10.39 -21.22
CA TRP A 164 -3.63 10.78 -19.81
C TRP A 164 -4.22 12.18 -19.59
N LYS A 165 -3.95 13.13 -20.49
CA LYS A 165 -4.53 14.47 -20.41
C LYS A 165 -6.06 14.46 -20.55
N GLU A 166 -6.61 13.59 -21.42
CA GLU A 166 -8.05 13.34 -21.56
C GLU A 166 -8.65 12.63 -20.33
N PHE A 167 -7.88 11.73 -19.71
CA PHE A 167 -8.29 11.04 -18.48
C PHE A 167 -8.27 11.96 -17.24
N CYS A 168 -7.45 13.01 -17.27
CA CYS A 168 -7.35 14.00 -16.19
C CYS A 168 -8.38 15.14 -16.26
N SER A 169 -9.07 15.32 -17.39
CA SER A 169 -9.99 16.42 -17.67
C SER A 169 -11.44 16.05 -17.42
#